data_AF-D7PQP2-F1
#
_entry.id   AF-D7PQP2-F1
#
_cell.length_a   1.000
_cell.length_b   1.000
_cell.length_c   1.000
_cell.angle_alpha   90.00
_cell.angle_beta   90.00
_cell.angle_gamma   90.00
#
_symmetry.space_group_name_H-M   'P 1'
#
loop_
_entity.id
_entity.type
_entity.pdbx_description
1 polymer ?
#
loop_
_entity_poly.entity_id
_entity_poly.type
_entity_poly.pdbx_seq_one_letter_code
_entity_poly.pdbx_strand_id
1 'polypeptide(L)'
;GIVSQSPNIMDLVKCDGAALLYKNKIHRVGVTPSDFQLSDIVSWLIEYHMDSTGLSTDSLYDAGFPGALALGDTICGMAAVRISDKDWLFWFRSHTAAEIRWGGAKHEPGEKDDGRKMHPRSSFKAFLEVVKTRSLPWKDYEMDAIHSLQLILRNSFKEVDASESETKKIHNKLNDLRIDGLQELEAVTAEMVRLIETASVPILAVDTDGLVNGWNTKIAELTGLPVDEAIGKHLLTLVEDLSAE
;
A
#
# COMPACT_ATOMS: atom_id res chain seq x y z
N GLY A 1 -6.64 4.25 -13.91
CA GLY A 1 -6.28 3.16 -14.83
C GLY A 1 -7.52 2.31 -15.10
N ILE A 2 -7.75 1.26 -14.31
CA ILE A 2 -8.83 0.28 -14.53
C ILE A 2 -10.26 0.77 -14.18
N VAL A 3 -10.35 1.73 -13.27
CA VAL A 3 -11.61 2.30 -12.79
C VAL A 3 -11.99 3.57 -13.56
N SER A 4 -11.01 4.27 -14.15
CA SER A 4 -11.18 5.63 -14.66
C SER A 4 -11.08 5.78 -16.18
N GLN A 5 -10.73 4.72 -16.91
CA GLN A 5 -10.57 4.74 -18.37
C GLN A 5 -11.57 3.80 -19.03
N SER A 6 -11.89 4.03 -20.30
CA SER A 6 -12.76 3.15 -21.09
C SER A 6 -11.91 2.24 -21.99
N PRO A 7 -12.14 0.92 -22.01
CA PRO A 7 -13.11 0.18 -21.18
C PRO A 7 -12.68 0.10 -19.70
N ASN A 8 -13.68 0.13 -18.80
CA ASN A 8 -13.47 0.02 -17.35
C ASN A 8 -13.91 -1.36 -16.82
N ILE A 9 -13.71 -1.59 -15.53
CA ILE A 9 -14.04 -2.86 -14.86
C ILE A 9 -15.52 -3.27 -14.89
N MET A 10 -16.46 -2.34 -15.06
CA MET A 10 -17.88 -2.64 -15.27
C MET A 10 -18.16 -3.17 -16.68
N ASP A 11 -17.28 -2.95 -17.65
CA ASP A 11 -17.46 -3.48 -19.00
C ASP A 11 -17.14 -4.99 -19.07
N LEU A 12 -16.53 -5.54 -18.01
CA LEU A 12 -16.17 -6.96 -17.92
C LEU A 12 -17.38 -7.87 -17.68
N VAL A 13 -18.30 -7.44 -16.82
CA VAL A 13 -19.48 -8.21 -16.40
C VAL A 13 -20.67 -7.29 -16.25
N LYS A 14 -21.89 -7.79 -16.47
CA LYS A 14 -23.08 -6.95 -16.27
C LYS A 14 -23.25 -6.64 -14.78
N CYS A 15 -23.02 -5.39 -14.40
CA CYS A 15 -23.19 -4.91 -13.03
C CYS A 15 -23.65 -3.45 -13.02
N ASP A 16 -24.15 -3.00 -11.88
CA ASP A 16 -24.60 -1.62 -11.69
C ASP A 16 -23.49 -0.73 -11.12
N GLY A 17 -22.51 -1.34 -10.45
CA GLY A 17 -21.30 -0.67 -10.00
C GLY A 17 -20.16 -1.61 -9.66
N ALA A 18 -19.00 -1.03 -9.42
CA ALA A 18 -17.78 -1.73 -9.05
C ALA A 18 -16.92 -0.88 -8.13
N ALA A 19 -16.16 -1.53 -7.25
CA ALA A 19 -15.22 -0.85 -6.36
C ALA A 19 -13.88 -1.60 -6.29
N LEU A 20 -12.79 -0.85 -6.19
CA LEU A 20 -11.44 -1.35 -5.97
C LEU A 20 -10.91 -0.75 -4.66
N LEU A 21 -10.57 -1.61 -3.71
CA LEU A 21 -9.80 -1.27 -2.54
C LEU A 21 -8.33 -1.61 -2.83
N TYR A 22 -7.48 -0.59 -2.94
CA TYR A 22 -6.05 -0.77 -3.21
C TYR A 22 -5.21 0.19 -2.37
N LYS A 23 -4.20 -0.32 -1.66
CA LYS A 23 -3.30 0.49 -0.80
C LYS A 23 -4.06 1.46 0.12
N ASN A 24 -5.11 0.96 0.77
CA ASN A 24 -5.98 1.70 1.68
C ASN A 24 -6.76 2.88 1.03
N LYS A 25 -6.90 2.87 -0.30
CA LYS A 25 -7.72 3.81 -1.06
C LYS A 25 -8.86 3.08 -1.73
N ILE A 26 -10.04 3.69 -1.70
CA ILE A 26 -11.25 3.15 -2.32
C ILE A 26 -11.50 3.92 -3.61
N HIS A 27 -11.65 3.19 -4.71
CA HIS A 27 -12.05 3.71 -6.01
C HIS A 27 -13.39 3.10 -6.41
N ARG A 28 -14.42 3.93 -6.66
CA ARG A 28 -15.80 3.49 -6.94
C ARG A 28 -16.27 3.98 -8.31
N VAL A 29 -17.06 3.16 -8.99
CA VAL A 29 -17.76 3.53 -10.25
C VAL A 29 -19.15 2.92 -10.23
N GLY A 30 -20.13 3.69 -10.69
CA GLY A 30 -21.53 3.26 -10.75
C GLY A 30 -22.19 3.23 -9.36
N VAL A 31 -23.13 2.30 -9.20
CA VAL A 31 -23.89 2.09 -7.96
C VAL A 31 -23.09 1.21 -7.01
N THR A 32 -22.56 1.83 -5.95
CA THR A 32 -21.67 1.17 -4.97
C THR A 32 -22.04 1.57 -3.56
N PRO A 33 -21.71 0.77 -2.53
CA PRO A 33 -21.91 1.18 -1.14
C PRO A 33 -21.03 2.40 -0.81
N SER A 34 -21.37 3.07 0.29
CA SER A 34 -20.49 4.12 0.85
C SER A 34 -19.16 3.54 1.33
N ASP A 35 -18.14 4.39 1.50
CA ASP A 35 -16.81 3.96 1.96
C ASP A 35 -16.85 3.27 3.33
N PHE A 36 -17.74 3.73 4.22
CA PHE A 36 -17.99 3.08 5.51
C PHE A 36 -18.58 1.68 5.34
N GLN A 37 -19.63 1.55 4.52
CA GLN A 37 -20.25 0.25 4.24
C GLN A 37 -19.30 -0.72 3.52
N LEU A 38 -18.45 -0.24 2.61
CA LEU A 38 -17.41 -1.06 1.99
C LEU A 38 -16.41 -1.58 3.02
N SER A 39 -16.06 -0.76 4.01
CA SER A 39 -15.17 -1.18 5.10
C SER A 39 -15.83 -2.24 6.00
N ASP A 40 -17.12 -2.13 6.27
CA ASP A 40 -17.89 -3.15 6.98
C ASP A 40 -17.95 -4.47 6.19
N ILE A 41 -18.17 -4.41 4.87
CA ILE A 41 -18.17 -5.59 3.99
C ILE A 41 -16.81 -6.27 4.01
N VAL A 42 -15.71 -5.52 3.88
CA VAL A 42 -14.34 -6.06 3.93
C VAL A 42 -14.09 -6.74 5.28
N SER A 43 -14.51 -6.11 6.37
CA SER A 43 -14.36 -6.67 7.73
C SER A 43 -15.11 -8.00 7.86
N TRP A 44 -16.34 -8.06 7.36
CA TRP A 44 -17.14 -9.28 7.34
C TRP A 44 -16.51 -10.38 6.45
N LEU A 45 -15.99 -10.04 5.27
CA LEU A 45 -15.29 -11.01 4.41
C LEU A 45 -14.01 -11.57 5.05
N ILE A 46 -13.28 -10.73 5.79
CA ILE A 46 -12.10 -11.15 6.55
C ILE A 46 -12.52 -12.02 7.76
N GLU A 47 -13.65 -11.77 8.40
CA GLU A 47 -14.02 -12.57 9.57
C GLU A 47 -14.57 -13.95 9.19
N TYR A 48 -15.41 -14.03 8.14
CA TYR A 48 -16.18 -15.24 7.82
C TYR A 48 -15.75 -15.96 6.53
N HIS A 49 -14.95 -15.30 5.67
CA HIS A 49 -14.63 -15.81 4.32
C HIS A 49 -13.13 -15.79 3.96
N MET A 50 -12.21 -15.73 4.94
CA MET A 50 -10.75 -15.67 4.69
C MET A 50 -10.21 -16.83 3.84
N ASP A 51 -10.77 -18.02 4.00
CA ASP A 51 -10.26 -19.25 3.37
C ASP A 51 -10.62 -19.33 1.89
N SER A 52 -11.54 -18.48 1.42
CA SER A 52 -11.97 -18.41 0.03
C SER A 52 -11.22 -17.32 -0.75
N THR A 53 -11.03 -17.53 -2.06
CA THR A 53 -10.43 -16.52 -2.96
C THR A 53 -11.36 -15.34 -3.25
N GLY A 54 -12.60 -15.43 -2.82
CA GLY A 54 -13.66 -14.46 -3.04
C GLY A 54 -15.01 -14.98 -2.57
N LEU A 55 -16.05 -14.19 -2.78
CA LEU A 55 -17.45 -14.53 -2.53
C LEU A 55 -18.30 -14.04 -3.70
N SER A 56 -19.24 -14.85 -4.16
CA SER A 56 -20.31 -14.41 -5.07
C SER A 56 -21.66 -14.75 -4.48
N THR A 57 -22.53 -13.76 -4.36
CA THR A 57 -23.89 -13.91 -3.86
C THR A 57 -24.84 -13.02 -4.65
N ASP A 58 -26.07 -13.49 -4.82
CA ASP A 58 -27.19 -12.70 -5.37
C ASP A 58 -27.96 -11.95 -4.27
N SER A 59 -27.75 -12.29 -2.99
CA SER A 59 -28.32 -11.66 -1.80
C SER A 59 -27.29 -11.56 -0.67
N LEU A 60 -26.87 -10.34 -0.35
CA LEU A 60 -26.03 -10.05 0.82
C LEU A 60 -26.74 -10.40 2.13
N TYR A 61 -28.07 -10.28 2.16
CA TYR A 61 -28.87 -10.64 3.32
C TYR A 61 -28.80 -12.15 3.60
N ASP A 62 -29.05 -12.98 2.59
CA ASP A 62 -29.02 -14.44 2.73
C ASP A 62 -27.60 -14.98 2.90
N ALA A 63 -26.60 -14.26 2.40
CA ALA A 63 -25.18 -14.56 2.66
C ALA A 63 -24.79 -14.31 4.13
N GLY A 64 -25.64 -13.62 4.91
CA GLY A 64 -25.42 -13.37 6.33
C GLY A 64 -24.65 -12.08 6.64
N PHE A 65 -24.57 -11.13 5.70
CA PHE A 65 -23.95 -9.84 5.97
C PHE A 65 -24.84 -9.00 6.92
N PRO A 66 -24.38 -8.64 8.13
CA PRO A 66 -25.22 -7.94 9.12
C PRO A 66 -25.75 -6.58 8.65
N GLY A 67 -24.98 -5.87 7.81
CA GLY A 67 -25.33 -4.56 7.27
C GLY A 67 -26.24 -4.61 6.04
N ALA A 68 -26.71 -5.79 5.60
CA ALA A 68 -27.44 -5.93 4.34
C ALA A 68 -28.73 -5.10 4.28
N LEU A 69 -29.48 -5.04 5.38
CA LEU A 69 -30.73 -4.26 5.44
C LEU A 69 -30.50 -2.75 5.28
N ALA A 70 -29.32 -2.25 5.67
CA ALA A 70 -28.97 -0.83 5.53
C ALA A 70 -28.57 -0.45 4.09
N LEU A 71 -28.24 -1.42 3.24
CA LEU A 71 -27.96 -1.22 1.82
C LEU A 71 -29.25 -1.06 1.00
N GLY A 72 -30.35 -1.63 1.49
CA GLY A 72 -31.67 -1.60 0.85
C GLY A 72 -31.69 -2.23 -0.55
N ASP A 73 -32.65 -1.81 -1.37
CA ASP A 73 -32.86 -2.34 -2.73
C ASP A 73 -31.77 -1.90 -3.73
N THR A 74 -30.87 -1.00 -3.30
CA THR A 74 -29.82 -0.42 -4.14
C THR A 74 -28.70 -1.43 -4.41
N ILE A 75 -28.41 -2.32 -3.44
CA ILE A 75 -27.29 -3.28 -3.53
C ILE A 75 -27.71 -4.58 -2.86
N CYS A 76 -27.96 -5.59 -3.68
CA CYS A 76 -28.39 -6.91 -3.21
C CYS A 76 -27.35 -7.98 -3.56
N GLY A 77 -26.82 -7.95 -4.78
CA GLY A 77 -25.80 -8.88 -5.26
C GLY A 77 -24.41 -8.33 -5.14
N MET A 78 -23.47 -9.22 -4.84
CA MET A 78 -22.04 -8.90 -4.77
C MET A 78 -21.20 -10.05 -5.32
N ALA A 79 -20.22 -9.72 -6.16
CA ALA A 79 -19.07 -10.55 -6.42
C ALA A 79 -17.83 -9.84 -5.88
N ALA A 80 -17.14 -10.45 -4.93
CA ALA A 80 -15.95 -9.94 -4.28
C ALA A 80 -14.79 -10.91 -4.54
N VAL A 81 -13.65 -10.42 -4.98
CA VAL A 81 -12.42 -11.22 -5.12
C VAL A 81 -11.27 -10.56 -4.40
N ARG A 82 -10.47 -11.40 -3.75
CA ARG A 82 -9.29 -10.98 -3.01
C ARG A 82 -8.08 -10.94 -3.93
N ILE A 83 -7.44 -9.78 -4.07
CA ILE A 83 -6.22 -9.65 -4.86
C ILE A 83 -5.00 -9.90 -3.96
N SER A 84 -4.97 -9.27 -2.79
CA SER A 84 -3.95 -9.45 -1.73
C SER A 84 -4.66 -9.52 -0.37
N ASP A 85 -3.93 -9.66 0.74
CA ASP A 85 -4.52 -9.69 2.07
C ASP A 85 -5.28 -8.40 2.43
N LYS A 86 -4.96 -7.29 1.75
CA LYS A 86 -5.55 -5.96 2.00
C LYS A 86 -6.31 -5.39 0.81
N ASP A 87 -6.09 -5.93 -0.38
CA ASP A 87 -6.64 -5.38 -1.63
C ASP A 87 -7.75 -6.27 -2.16
N TRP A 88 -8.90 -5.64 -2.45
CA TRP A 88 -10.14 -6.31 -2.83
C TRP A 88 -10.78 -5.64 -4.03
N LEU A 89 -11.50 -6.44 -4.80
CA LEU A 89 -12.22 -5.99 -5.97
C LEU A 89 -13.67 -6.46 -5.90
N PHE A 90 -14.59 -5.55 -6.19
CA PHE A 90 -16.01 -5.75 -5.99
C PHE A 90 -16.80 -5.37 -7.23
N TRP A 91 -17.84 -6.16 -7.51
CA TRP A 91 -18.92 -5.83 -8.42
C TRP A 91 -20.25 -5.95 -7.69
N PHE A 92 -21.14 -5.01 -7.94
CA PHE A 92 -22.43 -4.88 -7.26
C PHE A 92 -23.59 -4.94 -8.25
N ARG A 93 -24.68 -5.57 -7.82
CA ARG A 93 -25.96 -5.58 -8.53
C ARG A 93 -27.07 -5.13 -7.60
N SER A 94 -27.91 -4.26 -8.12
CA SER A 94 -29.12 -3.77 -7.46
C SER A 94 -30.20 -4.84 -7.48
N HIS A 95 -31.27 -4.62 -6.72
CA HIS A 95 -32.46 -5.42 -6.82
C HIS A 95 -32.99 -5.41 -8.26
N THR A 96 -33.32 -6.59 -8.80
CA THR A 96 -34.04 -6.71 -10.06
C THR A 96 -35.35 -7.42 -9.79
N ALA A 97 -36.47 -6.84 -10.25
CA ALA A 97 -37.74 -7.54 -10.31
C ALA A 97 -37.59 -8.69 -11.33
N ALA A 98 -37.23 -9.88 -10.84
CA ALA A 98 -37.12 -11.06 -11.68
C ALA A 98 -38.46 -11.31 -12.38
N GLU A 99 -38.44 -11.68 -13.67
CA GLU A 99 -39.64 -12.14 -14.37
C GLU A 99 -40.23 -13.35 -13.63
N ILE A 100 -41.37 -13.16 -12.96
CA ILE A 100 -41.92 -14.14 -12.01
C ILE A 100 -42.58 -15.30 -12.79
N ARG A 101 -41.99 -16.49 -12.70
CA ARG A 101 -42.69 -17.75 -12.99
C ARG A 101 -43.47 -18.19 -11.76
N TRP A 102 -44.79 -18.05 -11.82
CA TRP A 102 -45.72 -18.34 -10.73
C TRP A 102 -45.76 -19.83 -10.38
N GLY A 103 -45.39 -20.16 -9.14
CA GLY A 103 -45.45 -21.52 -8.60
C GLY A 103 -45.39 -21.54 -7.08
N GLY A 104 -46.36 -20.89 -6.43
CA GLY A 104 -46.69 -20.93 -5.00
C GLY A 104 -45.55 -21.24 -4.01
N ALA A 105 -45.00 -20.21 -3.34
CA ALA A 105 -44.05 -20.39 -2.24
C ALA A 105 -44.66 -21.23 -1.09
N LYS A 106 -43.82 -22.05 -0.43
CA LYS A 106 -44.21 -22.91 0.71
C LYS A 106 -44.71 -22.04 1.87
N HIS A 107 -45.83 -22.44 2.46
CA HIS A 107 -46.45 -21.76 3.60
C HIS A 107 -45.69 -22.08 4.89
N GLU A 108 -45.39 -21.07 5.71
CA GLU A 108 -44.91 -21.32 7.07
C GLU A 108 -46.06 -21.84 7.96
N PRO A 109 -45.85 -22.82 8.85
CA PRO A 109 -46.94 -23.49 9.58
C PRO A 109 -47.75 -22.62 10.55
N GLY A 110 -47.37 -21.35 10.76
CA GLY A 110 -48.00 -20.43 11.72
C GLY A 110 -48.78 -19.28 11.09
N GLU A 111 -48.58 -18.98 9.80
CA GLU A 111 -49.30 -17.91 9.12
C GLU A 111 -50.67 -18.40 8.65
N LYS A 112 -51.75 -17.71 9.03
CA LYS A 112 -53.09 -17.95 8.48
C LYS A 112 -53.58 -16.68 7.82
N ASP A 113 -53.97 -16.79 6.56
CA ASP A 113 -54.62 -15.70 5.84
C ASP A 113 -55.98 -15.36 6.49
N ASP A 114 -56.17 -14.11 6.91
CA ASP A 114 -57.48 -13.63 7.36
C ASP A 114 -58.39 -13.38 6.14
N GLY A 115 -59.33 -14.29 5.91
CA GLY A 115 -60.27 -14.24 4.78
C GLY A 115 -61.24 -13.04 4.79
N ARG A 116 -61.24 -12.22 5.84
CA ARG A 116 -62.07 -10.99 5.92
C ARG A 116 -61.35 -9.75 5.39
N LYS A 117 -60.04 -9.82 5.13
CA LYS A 117 -59.24 -8.72 4.56
C LYS A 117 -58.77 -9.08 3.16
N MET A 118 -59.08 -8.22 2.19
CA MET A 118 -58.50 -8.30 0.85
C MET A 118 -57.05 -7.79 0.88
N HIS A 119 -56.12 -8.67 1.21
CA HIS A 119 -54.69 -8.50 1.01
C HIS A 119 -54.12 -9.71 0.25
N PRO A 120 -53.01 -9.56 -0.47
CA PRO A 120 -52.32 -10.71 -1.04
C PRO A 120 -52.00 -11.76 0.03
N ARG A 121 -52.09 -13.06 -0.31
CA ARG A 121 -51.84 -14.17 0.63
C ARG A 121 -50.47 -14.03 1.30
N SER A 122 -50.31 -14.48 2.53
CA SER A 122 -49.04 -14.35 3.26
C SER A 122 -47.88 -15.03 2.52
N SER A 123 -48.12 -16.13 1.80
CA SER A 123 -47.12 -16.75 0.92
C SER A 123 -46.68 -15.87 -0.25
N PHE A 124 -47.55 -14.98 -0.72
CA PHE A 124 -47.19 -13.97 -1.73
C PHE A 124 -46.43 -12.81 -1.10
N LYS A 125 -46.78 -12.39 0.11
CA LYS A 125 -46.07 -11.34 0.85
C LYS A 125 -44.64 -11.78 1.22
N ALA A 126 -44.48 -12.98 1.77
CA ALA A 126 -43.20 -13.58 2.07
C ALA A 126 -42.34 -13.76 0.81
N PHE A 127 -42.97 -14.16 -0.31
CA PHE A 127 -42.27 -14.23 -1.60
C PHE A 127 -41.81 -12.86 -2.11
N LEU A 128 -42.66 -11.82 -2.02
CA LEU A 128 -42.27 -10.46 -2.38
C LEU A 128 -41.11 -9.94 -1.51
N GLU A 129 -41.06 -10.32 -0.24
CA GLU A 129 -39.98 -9.95 0.68
C GLU A 129 -38.65 -10.64 0.32
N VAL A 130 -38.69 -11.93 -0.04
CA VAL A 130 -37.50 -12.67 -0.55
C VAL A 130 -37.01 -12.13 -1.89
N VAL A 131 -37.92 -11.70 -2.77
CA VAL A 131 -37.52 -11.16 -4.08
C VAL A 131 -36.84 -9.80 -3.92
N LYS A 132 -37.28 -8.96 -2.98
CA LYS A 132 -36.72 -7.61 -2.75
C LYS A 132 -35.25 -7.60 -2.36
N THR A 133 -34.76 -8.64 -1.67
CA THR A 133 -33.37 -8.70 -1.20
C THR A 133 -32.43 -9.40 -2.18
N ARG A 134 -32.90 -9.71 -3.40
CA ARG A 134 -32.14 -10.46 -4.41
C ARG A 134 -31.90 -9.65 -5.69
N SER A 135 -30.74 -9.89 -6.27
CA SER A 135 -30.31 -9.40 -7.59
C SER A 135 -30.34 -10.54 -8.63
N LEU A 136 -29.94 -10.22 -9.86
CA LEU A 136 -29.68 -11.27 -10.86
C LEU A 136 -28.47 -12.12 -10.44
N PRO A 137 -28.57 -13.46 -10.53
CA PRO A 137 -27.47 -14.35 -10.19
C PRO A 137 -26.27 -14.14 -11.12
N TRP A 138 -25.07 -14.25 -10.56
CA TRP A 138 -23.82 -14.25 -11.31
C TRP A 138 -23.73 -15.51 -12.16
N LYS A 139 -23.49 -15.36 -13.46
CA LYS A 139 -23.37 -16.50 -14.36
C LYS A 139 -21.94 -17.03 -14.38
N ASP A 140 -21.77 -18.29 -14.72
CA ASP A 140 -20.46 -18.96 -14.73
C ASP A 140 -19.42 -18.20 -15.57
N TYR A 141 -19.79 -17.76 -16.77
CA TYR A 141 -18.89 -17.00 -17.65
C TYR A 141 -18.48 -15.63 -17.07
N GLU A 142 -19.33 -15.03 -16.23
CA GLU A 142 -19.03 -13.76 -15.54
C GLU A 142 -18.03 -14.01 -14.42
N MET A 143 -18.22 -15.10 -13.67
CA MET A 143 -17.31 -15.53 -12.62
C MET A 143 -15.95 -15.94 -13.18
N ASP A 144 -15.90 -16.62 -14.32
CA ASP A 144 -14.66 -16.96 -15.00
C ASP A 144 -13.88 -15.71 -15.44
N ALA A 145 -14.57 -14.69 -15.96
CA ALA A 145 -13.97 -13.42 -16.32
C ALA A 145 -13.41 -12.68 -15.09
N ILE A 146 -14.17 -12.65 -13.99
CA ILE A 146 -13.76 -12.05 -12.71
C ILE A 146 -12.52 -12.75 -12.15
N HIS A 147 -12.50 -14.09 -12.10
CA HIS A 147 -11.34 -14.85 -11.62
C HIS A 147 -10.12 -14.70 -12.53
N SER A 148 -10.32 -14.62 -13.84
CA SER A 148 -9.23 -14.34 -14.78
C SER A 148 -8.58 -12.98 -14.50
N LEU A 149 -9.39 -11.93 -14.29
CA LEU A 149 -8.89 -10.61 -13.94
C LEU A 149 -8.20 -10.62 -12.57
N GLN A 150 -8.76 -11.31 -11.57
CA GLN A 150 -8.14 -11.48 -10.26
C GLN A 150 -6.72 -12.05 -10.38
N LEU A 151 -6.53 -13.10 -11.18
CA LEU A 151 -5.24 -13.74 -11.36
C LEU A 151 -4.22 -12.80 -12.01
N ILE A 152 -4.63 -12.08 -13.05
CA ILE A 152 -3.79 -11.09 -13.75
C ILE A 152 -3.35 -10.00 -12.78
N LEU A 153 -4.30 -9.42 -12.04
CA LEU A 153 -4.01 -8.34 -11.09
C LEU A 153 -3.09 -8.82 -9.96
N ARG A 154 -3.37 -10.00 -9.39
CA ARG A 154 -2.55 -10.59 -8.34
C ARG A 154 -1.10 -10.80 -8.78
N ASN A 155 -0.88 -11.23 -10.02
CA ASN A 155 0.47 -11.42 -10.54
C ASN A 155 1.16 -10.06 -10.77
N SER A 156 0.46 -9.10 -11.36
CA SER A 156 1.02 -7.76 -11.63
C SER A 156 1.42 -7.01 -10.35
N PHE A 157 0.62 -7.08 -9.28
CA PHE A 157 0.95 -6.40 -8.03
C PHE A 157 2.11 -7.05 -7.27
N LYS A 158 2.24 -8.39 -7.34
CA LYS A 158 3.40 -9.08 -6.76
C LYS A 158 4.72 -8.65 -7.40
N GLU A 159 4.73 -8.44 -8.72
CA GLU A 159 5.92 -7.95 -9.43
C GLU A 159 6.29 -6.52 -9.00
N VAL A 160 5.29 -5.64 -8.86
CA VAL A 160 5.50 -4.26 -8.42
C VAL A 160 6.03 -4.21 -6.98
N ASP A 161 5.42 -4.94 -6.05
CA ASP A 161 5.84 -4.95 -4.65
C ASP A 161 7.25 -5.56 -4.47
N ALA A 162 7.60 -6.58 -5.26
CA ALA A 162 8.95 -7.14 -5.28
C ALA A 162 9.99 -6.11 -5.75
N SER A 163 9.71 -5.39 -6.84
CA SER A 163 10.61 -4.35 -7.37
C SER A 163 10.81 -3.17 -6.41
N GLU A 164 9.74 -2.75 -5.70
CA GLU A 164 9.81 -1.68 -4.70
C GLU A 164 10.64 -2.11 -3.48
N SER A 165 10.50 -3.36 -3.05
CA SER A 165 11.30 -3.96 -1.97
C SER A 165 12.78 -4.07 -2.31
N GLU A 166 13.12 -4.50 -3.54
CA GLU A 166 14.50 -4.55 -4.02
C GLU A 166 15.14 -3.16 -4.08
N THR A 167 14.42 -2.17 -4.60
CA THR A 167 14.89 -0.78 -4.66
C THR A 167 15.18 -0.22 -3.28
N LYS A 168 14.31 -0.49 -2.29
CA LYS A 168 14.53 -0.08 -0.89
C LYS A 168 15.74 -0.78 -0.27
N LYS A 169 15.96 -2.08 -0.55
CA LYS A 169 17.14 -2.81 -0.07
C LYS A 169 18.44 -2.24 -0.63
N ILE A 170 18.47 -1.93 -1.92
CA ILE A 170 19.63 -1.30 -2.58
C ILE A 170 19.91 0.06 -1.96
N HIS A 171 18.89 0.89 -1.76
CA HIS A 171 19.05 2.22 -1.17
C HIS A 171 19.58 2.17 0.27
N ASN A 172 19.03 1.29 1.11
CA ASN A 172 19.52 1.12 2.49
C ASN A 172 20.98 0.67 2.51
N LYS A 173 21.34 -0.32 1.68
CA LYS A 173 22.73 -0.81 1.62
C LYS A 173 23.72 0.25 1.13
N LEU A 174 23.29 1.14 0.23
CA LEU A 174 24.10 2.28 -0.22
C LEU A 174 24.33 3.30 0.92
N ASN A 175 23.31 3.55 1.74
CA ASN A 175 23.44 4.44 2.89
C ASN A 175 24.37 3.86 3.96
N ASP A 176 24.27 2.56 4.25
CA ASP A 176 25.18 1.89 5.19
C ASP A 176 26.63 1.99 4.73
N LEU A 177 26.91 1.66 3.46
CA LEU A 177 28.27 1.78 2.89
C LEU A 177 28.81 3.22 2.93
N ARG A 178 27.95 4.24 2.78
CA ARG A 178 28.37 5.64 2.91
C ARG A 178 28.74 6.01 4.35
N ILE A 179 28.01 5.50 5.34
CA ILE A 179 28.30 5.75 6.75
C ILE A 179 29.62 5.06 7.13
N ASP A 180 29.79 3.79 6.74
CA ASP A 180 31.03 3.04 7.00
C ASP A 180 32.24 3.73 6.37
N GLY A 181 32.14 4.16 5.10
CA GLY A 181 33.24 4.86 4.43
C GLY A 181 33.61 6.21 5.07
N LEU A 182 32.64 6.93 5.63
CA LEU A 182 32.90 8.17 6.37
C LEU A 182 33.61 7.89 7.70
N GLN A 183 33.20 6.84 8.41
CA GLN A 183 33.83 6.43 9.67
C GLN A 183 35.27 5.92 9.46
N GLU A 184 35.52 5.15 8.40
CA GLU A 184 36.88 4.74 8.04
C GLU A 184 37.77 5.94 7.71
N LEU A 185 37.26 6.90 6.95
CA LEU A 185 38.00 8.13 6.63
C LEU A 185 38.31 8.94 7.90
N GLU A 186 37.32 9.14 8.78
CA GLU A 186 37.52 9.80 10.07
C GLU A 186 38.56 9.08 10.92
N ALA A 187 38.51 7.75 11.01
CA ALA A 187 39.48 6.96 11.76
C ALA A 187 40.91 7.09 11.18
N VAL A 188 41.05 7.08 9.85
CA VAL A 188 42.35 7.29 9.19
C VAL A 188 42.88 8.70 9.45
N THR A 189 42.02 9.73 9.36
CA THR A 189 42.44 11.11 9.66
C THR A 189 42.86 11.29 11.12
N ALA A 190 42.15 10.67 12.06
CA ALA A 190 42.49 10.71 13.47
C ALA A 190 43.83 10.02 13.77
N GLU A 191 44.11 8.87 13.14
CA GLU A 191 45.42 8.22 13.24
C GLU A 191 46.54 9.07 12.63
N MET A 192 46.31 9.73 11.49
CA MET A 192 47.28 10.66 10.90
C MET A 192 47.64 11.80 11.86
N VAL A 193 46.64 12.46 12.45
CA VAL A 193 46.86 13.54 13.43
C VAL A 193 47.65 13.02 14.63
N ARG A 194 47.27 11.86 15.17
CA ARG A 194 47.97 11.23 16.30
C ARG A 194 49.44 10.96 15.99
N LEU A 195 49.76 10.46 14.80
CA LEU A 195 51.14 10.19 14.37
C LEU A 195 51.97 11.47 14.25
N ILE A 196 51.36 12.56 13.77
CA ILE A 196 52.03 13.87 13.65
C ILE A 196 52.33 14.44 15.03
N GLU A 197 51.34 14.45 15.93
CA GLU A 197 51.45 15.04 17.27
C GLU A 197 52.44 14.29 18.18
N THR A 198 52.46 12.96 18.10
CA THR A 198 53.29 12.12 19.00
C THR A 198 54.72 11.89 18.50
N ALA A 199 55.06 12.36 17.29
CA ALA A 199 56.41 12.19 16.76
C ALA A 199 57.46 12.95 17.58
N SER A 200 58.58 12.29 17.84
CA SER A 200 59.74 12.86 18.55
C SER A 200 60.65 13.73 17.68
N VAL A 201 60.30 13.91 16.41
CA VAL A 201 61.00 14.74 15.43
C VAL A 201 60.10 15.87 14.93
N PRO A 202 60.63 17.02 14.50
CA PRO A 202 59.85 18.08 13.86
C PRO A 202 59.12 17.57 12.60
N ILE A 203 57.80 17.70 12.56
CA ILE A 203 56.97 17.34 11.41
C ILE A 203 56.12 18.56 11.00
N LEU A 204 56.13 18.84 9.70
CA LEU A 204 55.22 19.78 9.06
C LEU A 204 54.57 19.11 7.84
N ALA A 205 53.32 19.45 7.57
CA ALA A 205 52.60 19.04 6.36
C ALA A 205 51.94 20.25 5.71
N VAL A 206 51.88 20.23 4.37
CA VAL A 206 51.20 21.24 3.55
C VAL A 206 50.21 20.58 2.61
N ASP A 207 49.17 21.30 2.23
CA ASP A 207 48.25 20.88 1.17
C ASP A 207 48.80 21.22 -0.23
N THR A 208 47.99 20.97 -1.26
CA THR A 208 48.33 21.26 -2.66
C THR A 208 48.50 22.75 -2.95
N ASP A 209 47.94 23.62 -2.12
CA ASP A 209 48.01 25.08 -2.26
C ASP A 209 49.17 25.67 -1.42
N GLY A 210 49.97 24.82 -0.77
CA GLY A 210 51.12 25.23 0.04
C GLY A 210 50.74 25.78 1.42
N LEU A 211 49.49 25.61 1.86
CA LEU A 211 49.06 25.98 3.19
C LEU A 211 49.42 24.89 4.19
N VAL A 212 49.93 25.29 5.35
CA VAL A 212 50.32 24.37 6.41
C VAL A 212 49.06 23.74 7.02
N ASN A 213 48.97 22.41 6.97
CA ASN A 213 47.84 21.63 7.49
C ASN A 213 48.27 20.63 8.59
N GLY A 214 49.56 20.52 8.88
CA GLY A 214 50.09 19.76 10.01
C GLY A 214 51.30 20.46 10.61
N TRP A 215 51.32 20.62 11.93
CA TRP A 215 52.39 21.29 12.67
C TRP A 215 52.49 20.69 14.07
N ASN A 216 53.56 19.94 14.34
CA ASN A 216 53.70 19.24 15.62
C ASN A 216 54.44 20.06 16.69
N THR A 217 54.39 19.59 17.94
CA THR A 217 55.01 20.28 19.08
C THR A 217 56.51 20.45 18.90
N LYS A 218 57.19 19.52 18.21
CA LYS A 218 58.65 19.58 18.01
C LYS A 218 59.08 20.66 17.02
N ILE A 219 58.32 20.92 15.96
CA ILE A 219 58.61 22.07 15.09
C ILE A 219 58.25 23.38 15.78
N ALA A 220 57.19 23.42 16.61
CA ALA A 220 56.85 24.60 17.40
C ALA A 220 57.94 24.95 18.43
N GLU A 221 58.47 23.96 19.15
CA GLU A 221 59.61 24.13 20.06
C GLU A 221 60.87 24.64 19.32
N LEU A 222 61.11 24.16 18.09
CA LEU A 222 62.30 24.48 17.32
C LEU A 222 62.25 25.86 16.66
N THR A 223 61.09 26.26 16.16
CA THR A 223 60.88 27.54 15.46
C THR A 223 60.42 28.66 16.39
N GLY A 224 59.91 28.32 17.58
CA GLY A 224 59.24 29.25 18.48
C GLY A 224 57.84 29.67 18.03
N LEU A 225 57.32 29.12 16.92
CA LEU A 225 56.01 29.45 16.36
C LEU A 225 54.96 28.43 16.82
N PRO A 226 53.91 28.86 17.54
CA PRO A 226 52.89 27.94 18.05
C PRO A 226 51.96 27.46 16.91
N VAL A 227 51.33 26.30 17.12
CA VAL A 227 50.53 25.59 16.11
C VAL A 227 49.37 26.42 15.55
N ASP A 228 48.69 27.17 16.41
CA ASP A 228 47.57 28.05 16.07
C ASP A 228 47.99 29.22 15.19
N GLU A 229 49.26 29.62 15.25
CA GLU A 229 49.82 30.64 14.37
C GLU A 229 50.41 30.07 13.08
N ALA A 230 50.70 28.77 13.01
CA ALA A 230 51.31 28.13 11.84
C ALA A 230 50.27 27.53 10.89
N ILE A 231 49.23 26.88 11.43
CA ILE A 231 48.19 26.21 10.63
C ILE A 231 47.43 27.23 9.76
N GLY A 232 47.19 26.86 8.50
CA GLY A 232 46.47 27.68 7.53
C GLY A 232 47.29 28.83 6.93
N LYS A 233 48.55 29.03 7.35
CA LYS A 233 49.46 29.98 6.69
C LYS A 233 50.20 29.30 5.54
N HIS A 234 50.53 30.08 4.51
CA HIS A 234 51.33 29.58 3.40
C HIS A 234 52.78 29.38 3.86
N LEU A 235 53.38 28.23 3.54
CA LEU A 235 54.69 27.83 4.07
C LEU A 235 55.78 28.87 3.79
N LEU A 236 55.80 29.42 2.57
CA LEU A 236 56.82 30.41 2.17
C LEU A 236 56.79 31.70 3.02
N THR A 237 55.65 32.03 3.64
CA THR A 237 55.53 33.20 4.52
C THR A 237 56.15 32.98 5.90
N LEU A 238 56.37 31.71 6.28
CA LEU A 238 56.93 31.32 7.58
C LEU A 238 58.46 31.15 7.52
N VAL A 239 59.03 31.09 6.33
CA VAL A 239 60.47 30.97 6.12
C VAL A 239 61.03 32.37 5.94
N GLU A 240 61.83 32.86 6.88
CA GLU A 240 62.62 34.07 6.67
C GLU A 240 63.73 33.79 5.66
N ASP A 241 63.96 34.73 4.72
CA ASP A 241 65.11 34.73 3.82
C ASP A 241 66.40 34.95 4.62
N LEU A 242 66.90 33.90 5.25
CA LEU A 242 68.31 33.85 5.66
C LEU A 242 69.14 33.58 4.41
N SER A 243 69.28 34.60 3.57
CA SER A 243 70.43 34.73 2.69
C SER A 243 71.67 34.69 3.59
N ALA A 244 72.35 33.54 3.57
CA ALA A 244 73.62 33.33 4.23
C ALA A 244 74.63 34.41 3.78
N GLU A 245 75.10 35.22 4.73
CA GLU A 245 76.42 35.87 4.67
C GLU A 245 77.47 34.99 5.36
#